data_AF-A0A7R7VGY4-F1
#
_entry.id   AF-A0A7R7VGY4-F1
#
_cell.length_a   1.000
_cell.length_b   1.000
_cell.length_c   1.000
_cell.angle_alpha   90.00
_cell.angle_beta   90.00
_cell.angle_gamma   90.00
#
_symmetry.space_group_name_H-M   'P 1'
#
loop_
_entity.id
_entity.type
_entity.pdbx_description
1 polymer ?
#
loop_
_entity_poly.entity_id
_entity_poly.type
_entity_poly.pdbx_seq_one_letter_code
_entity_poly.pdbx_strand_id
1 'polypeptide(L)'
;MAGLRGFVRTQVELAQVELEGLFLLHEEETREAVVPRLALVELADDPTNNRRGWNFLQDHRTRAALPTTGEQWLMDRVVATDWLRAEWVGVRPHDHQVMWHTTVVDAYLGQVDQFLERLLLLMHLTAGQPARATELLGIRHSNTVCGQHRNLFIEHGVVSLVTAYHKGYSMTGSTKIIHRYLPAEVSELVVYYLWLILPFARAVQALAHGTRQARSPFLWPRGPNLAAGAWDSGRLRGVLQREAHIHLCHNLASLVSYLGF
;
A
#
# COMPACT_ATOMS: atom_id res chain seq x y z
N MET A 1 -20.54 15.72 -12.86
CA MET A 1 -19.76 14.53 -13.32
C MET A 1 -18.34 14.87 -13.75
N ALA A 2 -18.08 15.96 -14.49
CA ALA A 2 -16.71 16.36 -14.89
C ALA A 2 -15.77 16.64 -13.70
N GLY A 3 -16.27 17.26 -12.63
CA GLY A 3 -15.47 17.57 -11.42
C GLY A 3 -14.94 16.34 -10.68
N LEU A 4 -15.75 15.29 -10.48
CA LEU A 4 -15.30 14.07 -9.80
C LEU A 4 -14.25 13.31 -10.63
N ARG A 5 -14.44 13.24 -11.95
CA ARG A 5 -13.45 12.59 -12.84
C ARG A 5 -12.11 13.35 -12.82
N GLY A 6 -12.16 14.68 -12.90
CA GLY A 6 -10.98 15.52 -12.78
C GLY A 6 -10.29 15.33 -11.43
N PHE A 7 -11.05 15.31 -10.34
CA PHE A 7 -10.55 15.05 -9.00
C PHE A 7 -9.86 13.69 -8.89
N VAL A 8 -10.51 12.60 -9.31
CA VAL A 8 -9.89 11.26 -9.27
C VAL A 8 -8.61 11.22 -10.09
N ARG A 9 -8.60 11.81 -11.30
CA ARG A 9 -7.38 11.90 -12.12
C ARG A 9 -6.24 12.61 -11.39
N THR A 10 -6.52 13.78 -10.80
CA THR A 10 -5.54 14.52 -10.00
C THR A 10 -5.03 13.70 -8.82
N GLN A 11 -5.89 12.96 -8.13
CA GLN A 11 -5.48 12.09 -7.03
C GLN A 11 -4.58 10.93 -7.51
N VAL A 12 -4.82 10.37 -8.71
CA VAL A 12 -3.94 9.37 -9.33
C VAL A 12 -2.59 9.98 -9.70
N GLU A 13 -2.57 11.16 -10.32
CA GLU A 13 -1.33 11.89 -10.66
C GLU A 13 -0.48 12.16 -9.42
N LEU A 14 -1.09 12.66 -8.34
CA LEU A 14 -0.41 12.89 -7.06
C LEU A 14 0.11 11.59 -6.45
N ALA A 15 -0.65 10.49 -6.52
CA ALA A 15 -0.20 9.20 -6.00
C ALA A 15 1.00 8.65 -6.78
N GLN A 16 1.08 8.89 -8.10
CA GLN A 16 2.22 8.49 -8.92
C GLN A 16 3.47 9.30 -8.55
N VAL A 17 3.34 10.62 -8.32
CA VAL A 17 4.45 11.47 -7.82
C VAL A 17 4.90 11.02 -6.43
N GLU A 18 3.96 10.77 -5.52
CA GLU A 18 4.26 10.25 -4.18
C GLU A 18 4.99 8.90 -4.27
N LEU A 19 4.54 7.98 -5.13
CA LEU A 19 5.19 6.69 -5.35
C LEU A 19 6.60 6.83 -5.94
N GLU A 20 6.80 7.77 -6.88
CA GLU A 20 8.12 8.04 -7.47
C GLU A 20 9.14 8.49 -6.44
N GLY A 21 8.73 9.36 -5.50
CA GLY A 21 9.57 9.75 -4.36
C GLY A 21 10.01 8.56 -3.52
N LEU A 22 9.14 7.54 -3.37
CA LEU A 22 9.45 6.33 -2.60
C LEU A 22 10.45 5.40 -3.30
N PHE A 23 10.71 5.58 -4.61
CA PHE A 23 11.75 4.83 -5.32
C PHE A 23 13.16 5.38 -5.14
N LEU A 24 13.29 6.53 -4.45
CA LEU A 24 14.59 7.17 -4.18
C LEU A 24 15.33 7.46 -5.50
N LEU A 25 14.64 8.11 -6.42
CA LEU A 25 15.18 8.55 -7.71
C LEU A 25 15.91 9.89 -7.53
N HIS A 26 17.06 10.03 -8.17
CA HIS A 26 17.71 11.32 -8.36
C HIS A 26 16.94 12.15 -9.41
N GLU A 27 17.05 13.48 -9.38
CA GLU A 27 16.37 14.37 -10.34
C GLU A 27 16.75 14.11 -11.81
N GLU A 28 17.91 13.49 -12.03
CA GLU A 28 18.43 13.12 -13.36
C GLU A 28 18.04 11.70 -13.80
N GLU A 29 17.47 10.89 -12.90
CA GLU A 29 17.05 9.53 -13.20
C GLU A 29 15.57 9.51 -13.59
N THR A 30 15.23 8.69 -14.59
CA THR A 30 13.84 8.42 -14.92
C THR A 30 13.38 7.13 -14.28
N ARG A 31 12.08 7.07 -13.94
CA ARG A 31 11.45 5.87 -13.39
C ARG A 31 11.67 4.65 -14.29
N GLU A 32 11.55 4.79 -15.60
CA GLU A 32 11.67 3.69 -16.56
C GLU A 32 13.09 3.14 -16.68
N ALA A 33 14.10 3.95 -16.39
CA ALA A 33 15.50 3.54 -16.44
C ALA A 33 15.92 2.78 -15.17
N VAL A 34 15.33 3.13 -14.03
CA VAL A 34 15.74 2.63 -12.72
C VAL A 34 14.79 1.56 -12.18
N VAL A 35 13.49 1.85 -12.19
CA VAL A 35 12.48 1.05 -11.48
C VAL A 35 12.10 -0.15 -12.35
N PRO A 36 12.14 -1.37 -11.82
CA PRO A 36 11.77 -2.56 -12.57
C PRO A 36 10.34 -2.46 -13.09
N ARG A 37 10.17 -2.68 -14.40
CA ARG A 37 8.85 -2.61 -15.04
C ARG A 37 7.91 -3.67 -14.48
N LEU A 38 6.67 -3.25 -14.26
CA LEU A 38 5.59 -4.10 -13.75
C LEU A 38 4.58 -4.41 -14.86
N ALA A 39 4.58 -5.66 -15.35
CA ALA A 39 3.56 -6.15 -16.26
C ALA A 39 2.41 -6.79 -15.46
N LEU A 40 1.41 -5.99 -15.04
CA LEU A 40 0.30 -6.46 -14.20
C LEU A 40 -0.39 -7.71 -14.78
N VAL A 41 -0.56 -7.76 -16.10
CA VAL A 41 -1.24 -8.86 -16.82
C VAL A 41 -0.52 -10.21 -16.72
N GLU A 42 0.78 -10.21 -16.39
CA GLU A 42 1.58 -11.42 -16.23
C GLU A 42 1.57 -11.94 -14.79
N LEU A 43 1.04 -11.15 -13.86
CA LEU A 43 0.93 -11.54 -12.46
C LEU A 43 -0.22 -12.51 -12.28
N ALA A 44 -0.01 -13.49 -11.40
CA ALA A 44 -1.00 -14.48 -11.06
C ALA A 44 -1.08 -14.68 -9.55
N ASP A 45 -2.25 -15.13 -9.10
CA ASP A 45 -2.46 -15.51 -7.71
C ASP A 45 -3.15 -16.87 -7.63
N ASP A 46 -2.97 -17.54 -6.49
CA ASP A 46 -3.72 -18.71 -6.10
C ASP A 46 -4.65 -18.33 -4.92
N PRO A 47 -5.94 -18.08 -5.18
CA PRO A 47 -6.89 -17.71 -4.12
C PRO A 47 -7.20 -18.87 -3.17
N THR A 48 -6.89 -20.12 -3.56
CA THR A 48 -7.12 -21.31 -2.74
C THR A 48 -5.99 -21.58 -1.75
N ASN A 49 -4.84 -20.94 -1.97
CA ASN A 49 -3.69 -21.08 -1.08
C ASN A 49 -3.94 -20.39 0.26
N ASN A 50 -3.86 -21.19 1.33
CA ASN A 50 -4.12 -20.78 2.72
C ASN A 50 -2.86 -20.73 3.58
N ARG A 51 -1.67 -20.83 2.98
CA ARG A 51 -0.42 -20.76 3.73
C ARG A 51 -0.33 -19.42 4.46
N ARG A 52 0.05 -19.45 5.74
CA ARG A 52 0.30 -18.24 6.53
C ARG A 52 1.26 -17.32 5.79
N GLY A 53 0.92 -16.04 5.73
CA GLY A 53 1.73 -15.00 5.11
C GLY A 53 1.69 -15.02 3.58
N TRP A 54 0.97 -15.94 2.94
CA TRP A 54 0.85 -15.99 1.49
C TRP A 54 0.15 -14.76 0.91
N ASN A 55 0.67 -14.31 -0.22
CA ASN A 55 0.08 -13.36 -1.16
C ASN A 55 0.61 -13.67 -2.58
N PHE A 56 0.07 -12.99 -3.59
CA PHE A 56 0.42 -13.21 -5.00
C PHE A 56 1.93 -13.11 -5.32
N LEU A 57 2.71 -12.31 -4.57
CA LEU A 57 4.17 -12.19 -4.72
C LEU A 57 4.93 -13.50 -4.40
N GLN A 58 4.28 -14.45 -3.75
CA GLN A 58 4.83 -15.78 -3.47
C GLN A 58 4.44 -16.82 -4.52
N ASP A 59 3.52 -16.50 -5.43
CA ASP A 59 3.14 -17.37 -6.55
C ASP A 59 4.34 -17.53 -7.50
N HIS A 60 4.64 -18.77 -7.89
CA HIS A 60 5.75 -19.08 -8.78
C HIS A 60 5.61 -18.41 -10.16
N ARG A 61 4.39 -18.21 -10.65
CA ARG A 61 4.12 -17.53 -11.94
C ARG A 61 4.44 -16.05 -11.83
N THR A 62 3.96 -15.40 -10.77
CA THR A 62 4.32 -14.01 -10.45
C THR A 62 5.82 -13.85 -10.28
N ARG A 63 6.49 -14.76 -9.56
CA ARG A 63 7.96 -14.71 -9.40
C ARG A 63 8.73 -14.89 -10.69
N ALA A 64 8.21 -15.68 -11.63
CA ALA A 64 8.81 -15.85 -12.95
C ALA A 64 8.60 -14.62 -13.85
N ALA A 65 7.49 -13.91 -13.69
CA ALA A 65 7.18 -12.69 -14.44
C ALA A 65 7.93 -11.46 -13.90
N LEU A 66 8.16 -11.39 -12.58
CA LEU A 66 8.84 -10.24 -11.98
C LEU A 66 10.37 -10.33 -12.17
N PRO A 67 11.04 -9.23 -12.56
CA PRO A 67 12.49 -9.20 -12.75
C PRO A 67 13.29 -9.34 -11.45
N THR A 68 12.65 -9.13 -10.29
CA THR A 68 13.25 -9.28 -8.96
C THR A 68 12.19 -9.72 -7.96
N THR A 69 12.62 -10.35 -6.87
CA THR A 69 11.73 -10.67 -5.73
C THR A 69 11.24 -9.41 -5.00
N GLY A 70 11.89 -8.26 -5.21
CA GLY A 70 11.56 -6.97 -4.63
C GLY A 70 12.03 -6.79 -3.17
N GLU A 71 12.22 -7.88 -2.43
CA GLU A 71 12.57 -7.84 -1.00
C GLU A 71 13.86 -7.07 -0.69
N GLN A 72 14.83 -7.09 -1.61
CA GLN A 72 16.12 -6.41 -1.47
C GLN A 72 16.32 -5.26 -2.45
N TRP A 73 15.44 -5.05 -3.43
CA TRP A 73 15.72 -4.16 -4.55
C TRP A 73 16.06 -2.71 -4.12
N LEU A 74 15.22 -2.10 -3.27
CA LEU A 74 15.49 -0.76 -2.73
C LEU A 74 16.68 -0.75 -1.74
N MET A 75 16.87 -1.84 -1.00
CA MET A 75 17.99 -1.97 -0.07
C MET A 75 19.33 -1.98 -0.84
N ASP A 76 19.41 -2.80 -1.89
CA ASP A 76 20.57 -2.90 -2.76
C ASP A 76 20.83 -1.57 -3.45
N ARG A 77 19.78 -0.84 -3.86
CA ARG A 77 19.91 0.51 -4.42
C ARG A 77 20.54 1.50 -3.43
N VAL A 78 20.04 1.56 -2.20
CA VAL A 78 20.60 2.44 -1.15
C VAL A 78 22.05 2.07 -0.85
N VAL A 79 22.37 0.78 -0.79
CA VAL A 79 23.74 0.33 -0.54
C VAL A 79 24.64 0.58 -1.75
N ALA A 80 24.20 0.36 -2.98
CA ALA A 80 25.04 0.46 -4.18
C ALA A 80 25.29 1.90 -4.64
N THR A 81 24.41 2.84 -4.28
CA THR A 81 24.44 4.22 -4.78
C THR A 81 25.13 5.13 -3.76
N ASP A 82 26.23 5.79 -4.13
CA ASP A 82 27.08 6.52 -3.18
C ASP A 82 26.34 7.66 -2.44
N TRP A 83 25.52 8.45 -3.15
CA TRP A 83 24.78 9.56 -2.52
C TRP A 83 23.70 9.05 -1.56
N LEU A 84 22.95 8.00 -1.94
CA LEU A 84 21.98 7.36 -1.05
C LEU A 84 22.68 6.73 0.15
N ARG A 85 23.81 6.05 -0.05
CA ARG A 85 24.56 5.44 1.04
C ARG A 85 25.01 6.51 2.03
N ALA A 86 25.58 7.62 1.55
CA ALA A 86 26.02 8.73 2.39
C ALA A 86 24.86 9.40 3.16
N GLU A 87 23.69 9.50 2.54
CA GLU A 87 22.50 10.09 3.15
C GLU A 87 21.84 9.15 4.19
N TRP A 88 21.72 7.86 3.88
CA TRP A 88 20.94 6.91 4.68
C TRP A 88 21.75 6.20 5.76
N VAL A 89 23.06 6.07 5.56
CA VAL A 89 23.91 5.18 6.34
C VAL A 89 25.15 5.91 6.86
N GLY A 90 25.39 5.77 8.15
CA GLY A 90 26.62 6.18 8.82
C GLY A 90 27.41 4.98 9.32
N VAL A 91 28.66 5.22 9.69
CA VAL A 91 29.52 4.24 10.35
C VAL A 91 29.81 4.72 11.76
N ARG A 92 29.51 3.90 12.76
CA ARG A 92 29.82 4.24 14.15
C ARG A 92 31.34 4.27 14.35
N PRO A 93 31.92 5.34 14.93
CA PRO A 93 33.38 5.48 15.03
C PRO A 93 34.10 4.40 15.85
N HIS A 94 33.42 3.76 16.82
CA HIS A 94 34.07 2.89 17.80
C HIS A 94 34.15 1.41 17.40
N ASP A 95 33.15 0.89 16.68
CA ASP A 95 33.03 -0.53 16.33
C ASP A 95 32.85 -0.75 14.82
N HIS A 96 32.91 0.34 14.04
CA HIS A 96 32.67 0.36 12.60
C HIS A 96 31.32 -0.27 12.19
N GLN A 97 30.34 -0.31 13.08
CA GLN A 97 29.02 -0.81 12.76
C GLN A 97 28.27 0.17 11.85
N VAL A 98 27.63 -0.40 10.84
CA VAL A 98 26.69 0.29 9.95
C VAL A 98 25.47 0.72 10.75
N MET A 99 25.17 2.02 10.75
CA MET A 99 24.00 2.60 11.41
C MET A 99 23.13 3.31 10.38
N TRP A 100 21.82 3.09 10.46
CA TRP A 100 20.86 3.82 9.64
C TRP A 100 20.54 5.15 10.29
N HIS A 101 20.53 6.23 9.50
CA HIS A 101 20.13 7.55 10.00
C HIS A 101 18.63 7.57 10.29
N THR A 102 18.28 7.58 11.58
CA THR A 102 16.89 7.49 12.04
C THR A 102 16.02 8.61 11.50
N THR A 103 16.54 9.83 11.39
CA THR A 103 15.83 10.99 10.82
C THR A 103 15.44 10.77 9.35
N VAL A 104 16.33 10.21 8.53
CA VAL A 104 16.06 9.91 7.12
C VAL A 104 15.05 8.76 7.01
N VAL A 105 15.21 7.73 7.82
CA VAL A 105 14.27 6.60 7.87
C VAL A 105 12.88 7.05 8.30
N ASP A 106 12.76 7.87 9.35
CA ASP A 106 11.49 8.36 9.85
C ASP A 106 10.81 9.29 8.83
N ALA A 107 11.58 10.12 8.12
CA ALA A 107 11.07 10.93 7.02
C ALA A 107 10.50 10.06 5.88
N TYR A 108 11.24 9.03 5.47
CA TYR A 108 10.77 8.08 4.45
C TYR A 108 9.50 7.32 4.89
N LEU A 109 9.45 6.85 6.14
CA LEU A 109 8.27 6.18 6.68
C LEU A 109 7.06 7.13 6.73
N GLY A 110 7.28 8.43 6.98
CA GLY A 110 6.26 9.47 6.84
C GLY A 110 5.74 9.63 5.40
N GLN A 111 6.64 9.59 4.41
CA GLN A 111 6.23 9.62 2.99
C GLN A 111 5.42 8.37 2.60
N VAL A 112 5.81 7.18 3.09
CA VAL A 112 5.05 5.94 2.86
C VAL A 112 3.65 6.05 3.46
N ASP A 113 3.53 6.62 4.65
CA ASP A 113 2.26 6.84 5.35
C ASP A 113 1.36 7.84 4.60
N GLN A 114 1.92 8.92 4.06
CA GLN A 114 1.22 9.86 3.17
C GLN A 114 0.72 9.19 1.89
N PHE A 115 1.58 8.41 1.22
CA PHE A 115 1.21 7.65 0.03
C PHE A 115 0.07 6.66 0.33
N LEU A 116 0.11 5.98 1.48
CA LEU A 116 -0.95 5.05 1.88
C LEU A 116 -2.28 5.75 2.17
N GLU A 117 -2.27 7.00 2.67
CA GLU A 117 -3.48 7.83 2.79
C GLU A 117 -4.10 8.13 1.42
N ARG A 118 -3.28 8.52 0.43
CA ARG A 118 -3.72 8.75 -0.94
C ARG A 118 -4.28 7.48 -1.57
N LEU A 119 -3.59 6.36 -1.38
CA LEU A 119 -4.00 5.05 -1.87
C LEU A 119 -5.34 4.62 -1.26
N LEU A 120 -5.55 4.89 0.03
CA LEU A 120 -6.81 4.66 0.73
C LEU A 120 -7.96 5.45 0.09
N LEU A 121 -7.74 6.74 -0.22
CA LEU A 121 -8.72 7.57 -0.90
C LEU A 121 -9.02 7.04 -2.30
N LEU A 122 -8.00 6.74 -3.10
CA LEU A 122 -8.18 6.21 -4.46
C LEU A 122 -8.97 4.90 -4.44
N MET A 123 -8.56 3.93 -3.61
CA MET A 123 -9.29 2.66 -3.49
C MET A 123 -10.75 2.87 -3.04
N HIS A 124 -11.02 3.85 -2.17
CA HIS A 124 -12.40 4.19 -1.79
C HIS A 124 -13.23 4.74 -2.96
N LEU A 125 -12.62 5.59 -3.79
CA LEU A 125 -13.29 6.28 -4.90
C LEU A 125 -13.44 5.42 -6.16
N THR A 126 -12.52 4.47 -6.39
CA THR A 126 -12.41 3.78 -7.69
C THR A 126 -12.78 2.30 -7.65
N ALA A 127 -12.94 1.69 -6.47
CA ALA A 127 -13.28 0.27 -6.33
C ALA A 127 -14.77 -0.06 -6.67
N GLY A 128 -15.45 0.78 -7.45
CA GLY A 128 -16.88 0.67 -7.73
C GLY A 128 -17.73 1.20 -6.58
N GLN A 129 -18.55 0.34 -5.95
CA GLN A 129 -19.38 0.76 -4.82
C GLN A 129 -18.48 1.05 -3.61
N PRO A 130 -18.52 2.28 -3.05
CA PRO A 130 -17.68 2.66 -1.91
C PRO A 130 -17.83 1.66 -0.77
N ALA A 131 -16.74 1.01 -0.38
CA ALA A 131 -16.72 0.18 0.81
C ALA A 131 -16.86 1.08 2.05
N ARG A 132 -17.48 0.56 3.12
CA ARG A 132 -17.46 1.29 4.39
C ARG A 132 -16.03 1.47 4.85
N ALA A 133 -15.74 2.58 5.53
CA ALA A 133 -14.41 2.88 6.04
C ALA A 133 -13.79 1.70 6.81
N THR A 134 -14.56 1.01 7.64
CA THR A 134 -14.10 -0.14 8.42
C THR A 134 -13.82 -1.38 7.58
N GLU A 135 -14.58 -1.60 6.51
CA GLU A 135 -14.37 -2.72 5.57
C GLU A 135 -13.10 -2.49 4.74
N LEU A 136 -12.88 -1.26 4.28
CA LEU A 136 -11.71 -0.87 3.51
C LEU A 136 -10.43 -0.95 4.37
N LEU A 137 -10.43 -0.34 5.55
CA LEU A 137 -9.27 -0.35 6.45
C LEU A 137 -8.94 -1.76 6.96
N GLY A 138 -9.94 -2.64 7.04
CA GLY A 138 -9.76 -4.04 7.42
C GLY A 138 -9.09 -4.91 6.35
N ILE A 139 -8.81 -4.39 5.15
CA ILE A 139 -8.20 -5.16 4.05
C ILE A 139 -6.84 -5.72 4.46
N ARG A 140 -6.71 -7.03 4.30
CA ARG A 140 -5.46 -7.76 4.47
C ARG A 140 -4.85 -8.10 3.11
N HIS A 141 -3.55 -7.84 2.97
CA HIS A 141 -2.77 -8.17 1.78
C HIS A 141 -2.14 -9.58 1.84
N SER A 142 -2.15 -10.24 3.01
CA SER A 142 -1.57 -11.57 3.19
C SER A 142 -2.37 -12.43 4.16
N ASN A 143 -2.34 -13.75 3.94
CA ASN A 143 -3.06 -14.72 4.76
C ASN A 143 -2.58 -14.74 6.22
N THR A 144 -3.50 -15.02 7.16
CA THR A 144 -3.22 -15.07 8.60
C THR A 144 -3.38 -16.48 9.18
N VAL A 145 -2.90 -16.71 10.41
CA VAL A 145 -2.90 -18.04 11.08
C VAL A 145 -4.31 -18.51 11.44
N CYS A 146 -5.23 -17.58 11.71
CA CYS A 146 -6.54 -17.89 12.28
C CYS A 146 -7.64 -18.10 11.21
N GLY A 147 -7.27 -18.62 10.03
CA GLY A 147 -8.23 -18.92 8.96
C GLY A 147 -8.87 -17.69 8.29
N GLN A 148 -8.44 -16.47 8.64
CA GLN A 148 -8.86 -15.28 7.91
C GLN A 148 -7.99 -15.14 6.66
N HIS A 149 -8.61 -15.41 5.51
CA HIS A 149 -8.02 -15.20 4.19
C HIS A 149 -7.67 -13.72 4.00
N ARG A 150 -6.65 -13.47 3.16
CA ARG A 150 -6.42 -12.12 2.64
C ARG A 150 -7.64 -11.62 1.88
N ASN A 151 -7.76 -10.31 1.77
CA ASN A 151 -8.81 -9.66 1.00
C ASN A 151 -8.32 -9.26 -0.39
N LEU A 152 -7.01 -9.20 -0.62
CA LEU A 152 -6.39 -8.72 -1.85
C LEU A 152 -5.89 -9.89 -2.70
N PHE A 153 -6.30 -9.90 -3.96
CA PHE A 153 -5.96 -10.89 -4.98
C PHE A 153 -5.57 -10.21 -6.29
N ILE A 154 -4.90 -10.94 -7.17
CA ILE A 154 -4.65 -10.52 -8.56
C ILE A 154 -5.51 -11.37 -9.49
N GLU A 155 -6.23 -10.71 -10.38
CA GLU A 155 -7.09 -11.36 -11.37
C GLU A 155 -7.08 -10.57 -12.68
N HIS A 156 -6.76 -11.21 -13.80
CA HIS A 156 -6.75 -10.61 -15.15
C HIS A 156 -6.02 -9.25 -15.25
N GLY A 157 -4.87 -9.10 -14.57
CA GLY A 157 -4.06 -7.88 -14.63
C GLY A 157 -4.57 -6.72 -13.77
N VAL A 158 -5.52 -6.96 -12.86
CA VAL A 158 -5.97 -5.97 -11.89
C VAL A 158 -6.01 -6.55 -10.47
N VAL A 159 -6.00 -5.66 -9.49
CA VAL A 159 -6.19 -6.01 -8.09
C VAL A 159 -7.69 -6.16 -7.82
N SER A 160 -8.05 -7.31 -7.25
CA SER A 160 -9.40 -7.62 -6.77
C SER A 160 -9.43 -7.63 -5.24
N LEU A 161 -10.47 -7.02 -4.68
CA LEU A 161 -10.73 -6.91 -3.25
C LEU A 161 -11.97 -7.72 -2.90
N VAL A 162 -11.81 -8.71 -2.02
CA VAL A 162 -12.87 -9.59 -1.54
C VAL A 162 -13.15 -9.28 -0.09
N THR A 163 -14.32 -8.70 0.18
CA THR A 163 -14.78 -8.37 1.54
C THR A 163 -16.03 -9.13 1.88
N ALA A 164 -16.07 -9.74 3.06
CA ALA A 164 -17.26 -10.35 3.64
C ALA A 164 -18.09 -9.30 4.39
N TYR A 165 -19.34 -9.11 3.98
CA TYR A 165 -20.29 -8.20 4.62
C TYR A 165 -21.17 -8.96 5.61
N HIS A 166 -21.14 -8.53 6.88
CA HIS A 166 -21.84 -9.20 7.99
C HIS A 166 -23.09 -8.47 8.52
N LYS A 167 -23.54 -7.32 7.96
CA LYS A 167 -24.81 -6.74 8.46
C LYS A 167 -25.99 -7.62 8.06
N GLY A 168 -26.77 -8.04 9.06
CA GLY A 168 -27.90 -8.95 8.88
C GLY A 168 -27.55 -10.43 9.04
N TYR A 169 -26.33 -10.79 9.48
CA TYR A 169 -25.99 -12.19 9.80
C TYR A 169 -26.94 -12.78 10.85
N SER A 170 -27.24 -12.02 11.90
CA SER A 170 -28.21 -12.41 12.94
C SER A 170 -29.64 -12.58 12.42
N MET A 171 -29.98 -12.01 11.25
CA MET A 171 -31.33 -12.04 10.67
C MET A 171 -31.46 -13.01 9.49
N THR A 172 -30.37 -13.31 8.77
CA THR A 172 -30.40 -14.04 7.48
C THR A 172 -29.47 -15.24 7.41
N GLY A 173 -28.56 -15.40 8.38
CA GLY A 173 -27.57 -16.49 8.40
C GLY A 173 -26.59 -16.51 7.23
N SER A 174 -26.57 -15.49 6.36
CA SER A 174 -25.72 -15.45 5.15
C SER A 174 -24.72 -14.28 5.19
N THR A 175 -23.47 -14.57 4.84
CA THR A 175 -22.43 -13.57 4.63
C THR A 175 -22.42 -13.19 3.15
N LYS A 176 -22.62 -11.92 2.83
CA LYS A 176 -22.53 -11.45 1.44
C LYS A 176 -21.07 -11.21 1.09
N ILE A 177 -20.54 -11.95 0.13
CA ILE A 177 -19.21 -11.73 -0.43
C ILE A 177 -19.33 -10.66 -1.50
N ILE A 178 -18.50 -9.61 -1.41
CA ILE A 178 -18.46 -8.52 -2.38
C ILE A 178 -17.07 -8.49 -2.99
N HIS A 179 -17.02 -8.65 -4.32
CA HIS A 179 -15.82 -8.47 -5.13
C HIS A 179 -15.80 -7.04 -5.67
N ARG A 180 -14.65 -6.38 -5.54
CA ARG A 180 -14.41 -5.05 -6.11
C ARG A 180 -13.09 -5.07 -6.86
N TYR A 181 -13.08 -4.50 -8.05
CA TYR A 181 -11.89 -4.43 -8.89
C TYR A 181 -11.36 -3.01 -8.92
N LEU A 182 -10.05 -2.86 -8.73
CA LEU A 182 -9.39 -1.58 -8.89
C LEU A 182 -9.07 -1.34 -10.37
N PRO A 183 -9.16 -0.10 -10.87
CA PRO A 183 -8.60 0.26 -12.17
C PRO A 183 -7.12 -0.11 -12.26
N ALA A 184 -6.60 -0.27 -13.47
CA ALA A 184 -5.21 -0.68 -13.71
C ALA A 184 -4.21 0.29 -13.05
N GLU A 185 -4.49 1.59 -13.12
CA GLU A 185 -3.63 2.65 -12.56
C GLU A 185 -3.53 2.53 -11.04
N VAL A 186 -4.64 2.21 -10.36
CA VAL A 186 -4.63 2.03 -8.90
C VAL A 186 -4.07 0.66 -8.52
N SER A 187 -4.31 -0.36 -9.34
CA SER A 187 -3.73 -1.70 -9.17
C SER A 187 -2.20 -1.65 -9.22
N GLU A 188 -1.64 -0.87 -10.14
CA GLU A 188 -0.21 -0.63 -10.26
C GLU A 188 0.39 -0.07 -8.97
N LEU A 189 -0.24 0.99 -8.42
CA LEU A 189 0.19 1.61 -7.15
C LEU A 189 0.21 0.59 -6.00
N VAL A 190 -0.86 -0.21 -5.87
CA VAL A 190 -0.96 -1.26 -4.85
C VAL A 190 0.16 -2.29 -5.00
N VAL A 191 0.41 -2.73 -6.22
CA VAL A 191 1.39 -3.80 -6.47
C VAL A 191 2.82 -3.31 -6.24
N TYR A 192 3.20 -2.11 -6.72
CA TYR A 192 4.52 -1.55 -6.41
C TYR A 192 4.72 -1.34 -4.91
N TYR A 193 3.68 -0.87 -4.21
CA TYR A 193 3.74 -0.74 -2.76
C TYR A 193 4.04 -2.08 -2.08
N LEU A 194 3.30 -3.14 -2.41
CA LEU A 194 3.50 -4.46 -1.80
C LEU A 194 4.83 -5.11 -2.21
N TRP A 195 5.29 -4.86 -3.44
CA TRP A 195 6.45 -5.51 -4.04
C TRP A 195 7.78 -4.86 -3.64
N LEU A 196 7.90 -3.53 -3.73
CA LEU A 196 9.18 -2.82 -3.55
C LEU A 196 9.20 -1.98 -2.27
N ILE A 197 8.13 -1.22 -2.01
CA ILE A 197 8.11 -0.22 -0.93
C ILE A 197 7.97 -0.87 0.45
N LEU A 198 6.97 -1.73 0.62
CA LEU A 198 6.66 -2.39 1.89
C LEU A 198 7.81 -3.23 2.45
N PRO A 199 8.51 -4.10 1.68
CA PRO A 199 9.64 -4.85 2.22
C PRO A 199 10.78 -3.92 2.64
N PHE A 200 11.08 -2.88 1.86
CA PHE A 200 12.11 -1.90 2.21
C PHE A 200 11.75 -1.10 3.47
N ALA A 201 10.54 -0.53 3.54
CA ALA A 201 10.05 0.21 4.70
C ALA A 201 10.18 -0.62 6.00
N ARG A 202 9.81 -1.91 5.94
CA ARG A 202 9.97 -2.84 7.06
C ARG A 202 11.44 -3.10 7.41
N ALA A 203 12.29 -3.26 6.41
CA ALA A 203 13.72 -3.51 6.61
C ALA A 203 14.39 -2.32 7.28
N VAL A 204 14.21 -1.10 6.76
CA VAL A 204 14.84 0.10 7.31
C VAL A 204 14.29 0.46 8.69
N GLN A 205 12.99 0.26 8.95
CA GLN A 205 12.42 0.42 10.28
C GLN A 205 13.07 -0.54 11.29
N ALA A 206 13.25 -1.81 10.92
CA ALA A 206 13.88 -2.79 11.80
C ALA A 206 15.37 -2.50 12.04
N LEU A 207 16.08 -2.04 11.00
CA LEU A 207 17.51 -1.74 11.08
C LEU A 207 17.80 -0.46 11.86
N ALA A 208 16.99 0.58 11.70
CA ALA A 208 17.16 1.86 12.39
C ALA A 208 16.73 1.81 13.86
N HIS A 209 15.62 1.11 14.14
CA HIS A 209 14.99 1.12 15.47
C HIS A 209 15.17 -0.18 16.26
N GLY A 210 15.89 -1.16 15.70
CA GLY A 210 16.15 -2.46 16.35
C GLY A 210 14.91 -3.32 16.60
N THR A 211 13.78 -2.98 15.99
CA THR A 211 12.50 -3.67 16.24
C THR A 211 12.22 -4.69 15.14
N ARG A 212 12.53 -5.96 15.41
CA ARG A 212 12.15 -7.07 14.53
C ARG A 212 10.68 -7.43 14.76
N GLN A 213 9.79 -6.62 14.17
CA GLN A 213 8.35 -6.73 14.45
C GLN A 213 7.66 -7.75 13.55
N ALA A 214 6.57 -8.32 14.06
CA ALA A 214 5.80 -9.29 13.29
C ALA A 214 5.07 -8.60 12.14
N ARG A 215 5.19 -9.15 10.93
CA ARG A 215 4.61 -8.58 9.70
C ARG A 215 3.08 -8.46 9.85
N SER A 216 2.58 -7.22 9.92
CA SER A 216 1.14 -6.97 9.88
C SER A 216 0.57 -7.41 8.52
N PRO A 217 -0.55 -8.14 8.50
CA PRO A 217 -1.21 -8.54 7.25
C PRO A 217 -2.08 -7.43 6.67
N PHE A 218 -2.33 -6.34 7.41
CA PHE A 218 -3.19 -5.23 6.97
C PHE A 218 -2.47 -4.34 5.96
N LEU A 219 -3.21 -3.85 4.97
CA LEU A 219 -2.70 -2.85 4.03
C LEU A 219 -2.44 -1.49 4.71
N TRP A 220 -3.24 -1.15 5.72
CA TRP A 220 -3.11 0.08 6.53
C TRP A 220 -2.90 -0.25 8.02
N PRO A 221 -1.68 -0.62 8.43
CA PRO A 221 -1.41 -1.03 9.80
C PRO A 221 -1.39 0.18 10.76
N ARG A 222 -2.06 0.08 11.92
CA ARG A 222 -2.02 1.10 12.99
C ARG A 222 -0.67 1.25 13.68
N GLY A 223 0.22 0.33 13.37
CA GLY A 223 1.57 0.28 13.89
C GLY A 223 2.23 -1.02 13.47
N PRO A 224 3.51 -1.17 13.76
CA PRO A 224 4.28 -2.34 13.32
C PRO A 224 3.92 -3.63 14.08
N ASN A 225 3.13 -3.55 15.15
CA ASN A 225 2.63 -4.70 15.90
C ASN A 225 1.34 -5.28 15.28
N LEU A 226 1.28 -6.61 15.10
CA LEU A 226 0.08 -7.38 14.72
C LEU A 226 -1.17 -7.03 15.56
N ALA A 227 -0.98 -6.78 16.86
CA ALA A 227 -2.06 -6.45 17.79
C ALA A 227 -2.60 -5.02 17.61
N ALA A 228 -1.83 -4.13 16.96
CA ALA A 228 -2.25 -2.75 16.75
C ALA A 228 -3.43 -2.63 15.76
N GLY A 229 -3.67 -3.67 14.95
CA GLY A 229 -4.77 -3.70 14.00
C GLY A 229 -4.57 -2.73 12.83
N ALA A 230 -5.68 -2.28 12.24
CA ALA A 230 -5.69 -1.31 11.15
C ALA A 230 -5.86 0.14 11.64
N TRP A 231 -5.58 1.11 10.75
CA TRP A 231 -5.93 2.52 10.96
C TRP A 231 -7.41 2.69 11.36
N ASP A 232 -7.75 3.77 12.06
CA ASP A 232 -9.15 4.12 12.30
C ASP A 232 -9.86 4.75 11.11
N SER A 233 -11.18 4.67 11.14
CA SER A 233 -12.07 5.27 10.14
C SER A 233 -12.00 6.80 10.10
N GLY A 234 -11.50 7.45 11.15
CA GLY A 234 -11.27 8.90 11.17
C GLY A 234 -10.23 9.33 10.15
N ARG A 235 -9.26 8.46 9.86
CA ARG A 235 -8.21 8.73 8.87
C ARG A 235 -8.73 8.87 7.44
N LEU A 236 -9.58 7.95 6.98
CA LEU A 236 -10.24 8.07 5.67
C LEU A 236 -11.06 9.36 5.59
N ARG A 237 -11.81 9.68 6.65
CA ARG A 237 -12.60 10.92 6.72
C ARG A 237 -11.72 12.16 6.60
N GLY A 238 -10.61 12.19 7.35
CA GLY A 238 -9.67 13.31 7.34
C GLY A 238 -9.05 13.54 5.97
N VAL A 239 -8.58 12.48 5.32
CA VAL A 239 -8.02 12.55 3.96
C VAL A 239 -9.07 13.03 2.97
N LEU A 240 -10.26 12.44 2.98
CA LEU A 240 -11.33 12.81 2.07
C LEU A 240 -11.74 14.28 2.24
N GLN A 241 -11.79 14.76 3.49
CA GLN A 241 -12.08 16.16 3.78
C GLN A 241 -10.98 17.10 3.30
N ARG A 242 -9.72 16.78 3.57
CA ARG A 242 -8.56 17.56 3.15
C ARG A 242 -8.50 17.70 1.63
N GLU A 243 -8.57 16.59 0.92
CA GLU A 243 -8.40 16.57 -0.54
C GLU A 243 -9.57 17.22 -1.28
N ALA A 244 -10.81 17.01 -0.83
CA ALA A 244 -11.95 17.69 -1.42
C ALA A 244 -11.93 19.19 -1.14
N HIS A 245 -11.43 19.63 0.03
CA HIS A 245 -11.27 21.06 0.28
C HIS A 245 -10.26 21.71 -0.68
N ILE A 246 -9.11 21.08 -0.88
CA ILE A 246 -8.02 21.59 -1.75
C ILE A 246 -8.47 21.64 -3.22
N HIS A 247 -9.11 20.59 -3.71
CA HIS A 247 -9.29 20.39 -5.16
C HIS A 247 -10.72 20.59 -5.67
N LEU A 248 -11.73 20.63 -4.80
CA LEU A 248 -13.13 20.80 -5.21
C LEU A 248 -13.75 22.13 -4.73
N CYS A 249 -13.01 22.97 -3.98
CA CYS A 249 -13.46 24.28 -3.49
C CYS A 249 -14.84 24.30 -2.80
N HIS A 250 -15.30 23.16 -2.25
CA HIS A 250 -16.61 23.03 -1.63
C HIS A 250 -16.51 22.51 -0.18
N ASN A 251 -17.37 23.03 0.70
CA ASN A 251 -17.64 22.44 2.01
C ASN A 251 -18.31 21.07 1.81
N LEU A 252 -17.67 20.01 2.29
CA LEU A 252 -18.03 18.60 2.10
C LEU A 252 -19.41 18.14 2.60
N ALA A 253 -20.21 19.03 3.18
CA ALA A 253 -21.51 18.67 3.76
C ALA A 253 -22.44 17.96 2.75
N SER A 254 -22.31 18.23 1.45
CA SER A 254 -23.11 17.59 0.40
C SER A 254 -22.52 16.26 -0.14
N LEU A 255 -21.20 16.07 -0.10
CA LEU A 255 -20.51 14.88 -0.64
C LEU A 255 -20.47 13.73 0.39
N VAL A 256 -20.38 14.08 1.68
CA VAL A 256 -20.40 13.11 2.80
C VAL A 256 -21.75 12.37 2.86
N SER A 257 -22.86 13.05 2.54
CA SER A 257 -24.19 12.43 2.46
C SER A 257 -24.34 11.43 1.30
N TYR A 258 -23.62 11.65 0.19
CA TYR A 258 -23.62 10.75 -0.97
C TYR A 258 -22.68 9.54 -0.79
N LEU A 259 -21.66 9.66 0.05
CA LEU A 259 -20.63 8.63 0.27
C LEU A 259 -20.88 7.75 1.50
N GLY A 260 -22.01 7.91 2.18
CA GLY A 260 -22.50 6.96 3.20
C GLY A 260 -21.66 6.88 4.47
N PHE A 261 -21.20 8.02 4.98
CA PHE A 261 -20.58 8.15 6.30
C PHE A 261 -21.59 8.43 7.41
#